data_AF-A0A026WNL1-F1
#
_entry.id   AF-A0A026WNL1-F1
#
_cell.length_a   1.000
_cell.length_b   1.000
_cell.length_c   1.000
_cell.angle_alpha   90.00
_cell.angle_beta   90.00
_cell.angle_gamma   90.00
#
_symmetry.space_group_name_H-M   'P 1'
#
loop_
_entity.id
_entity.type
_entity.pdbx_description
1 polymer ?
#
loop_
_entity_poly.entity_id
_entity_poly.type
_entity_poly.pdbx_seq_one_letter_code
_entity_poly.pdbx_strand_id
1 'polypeptide(L)' 'MYSFEEQVDMILIYGECQKNSVRAQNLYAERYPNRTQPSRRTFKILFIFIDVSV' A
#
# COMPACT_ATOMS: atom_id res chain seq x y z
N MET A 1 4.08 -12.05 -4.64
CA MET A 1 2.85 -11.39 -5.11
C MET A 1 1.96 -11.20 -3.89
N TYR A 2 1.35 -10.04 -3.69
CA TYR A 2 0.52 -9.77 -2.50
C TYR A 2 -0.88 -10.34 -2.65
N SER A 3 -1.48 -10.84 -1.56
CA SER A 3 -2.88 -11.26 -1.57
C SER A 3 -3.82 -10.08 -1.86
N PHE A 4 -5.08 -10.36 -2.20
CA PHE A 4 -6.07 -9.31 -2.39
C PHE A 4 -6.26 -8.46 -1.12
N GLU A 5 -6.33 -9.11 0.05
CA GLU A 5 -6.43 -8.43 1.34
C GLU A 5 -5.21 -7.52 1.61
N GLU A 6 -4.00 -8.01 1.34
CA GLU A 6 -2.78 -7.20 1.50
C GLU A 6 -2.79 -5.99 0.57
N GLN A 7 -3.29 -6.14 -0.67
CA GLN A 7 -3.41 -5.02 -1.60
C GLN A 7 -4.41 -3.98 -1.10
N VAL A 8 -5.57 -4.40 -0.58
CA VAL A 8 -6.57 -3.50 0.02
C VAL A 8 -5.98 -2.74 1.20
N ASP A 9 -5.30 -3.43 2.12
CA ASP A 9 -4.62 -2.80 3.26
C ASP A 9 -3.57 -1.76 2.82
N MET A 10 -2.80 -2.08 1.78
CA MET A 10 -1.82 -1.14 1.20
C MET A 10 -2.48 0.13 0.67
N ILE A 11 -3.61 0.00 -0.03
CA ILE A 11 -4.34 1.11 -0.61
C ILE A 11 -4.94 2.00 0.48
N LEU A 12 -5.52 1.39 1.52
CA LEU A 12 -6.07 2.11 2.67
C LEU A 12 -4.99 2.92 3.40
N ILE A 13 -3.85 2.28 3.71
CA ILE A 13 -2.71 2.94 4.33
C ILE A 13 -2.14 4.06 3.44
N TYR A 14 -2.08 3.85 2.13
CA TYR A 14 -1.62 4.87 1.20
C TYR A 14 -2.54 6.10 1.17
N GLY A 15 -3.87 5.88 1.22
CA GLY A 15 -4.86 6.94 1.37
C GLY A 15 -4.72 7.68 2.69
N GLU A 16 -4.59 6.96 3.81
CA GLU A 16 -4.37 7.51 5.15
C GLU A 16 -3.11 8.38 5.23
N CYS A 17 -2.05 7.95 4.54
CA CYS A 17 -0.80 8.69 4.42
C CYS A 17 -0.84 9.82 3.38
N GLN A 18 -2.03 10.22 2.91
CA GLN A 18 -2.23 11.28 1.91
C GLN A 18 -1.38 11.05 0.64
N LYS A 19 -1.35 9.80 0.17
CA LYS A 19 -0.57 9.35 -1.00
C LYS A 19 0.95 9.55 -0.85
N ASN A 20 1.46 9.66 0.39
CA ASN A 20 2.90 9.66 0.64
C ASN A 20 3.41 8.22 0.78
N SER A 21 4.12 7.73 -0.24
CA SER A 21 4.59 6.34 -0.30
C SER A 21 5.66 5.99 0.74
N VAL A 22 6.41 6.98 1.24
CA VAL A 22 7.42 6.75 2.28
C VAL A 22 6.71 6.53 3.61
N ARG A 23 5.77 7.40 3.95
CA ARG A 23 4.95 7.27 5.17
C ARG A 23 4.13 5.99 5.14
N ALA A 24 3.53 5.66 4.00
CA ALA A 24 2.75 4.43 3.82
C ALA A 24 3.59 3.16 4.02
N GLN A 25 4.81 3.13 3.50
CA GLN A 25 5.73 2.02 3.72
C GLN A 25 6.05 1.82 5.20
N ASN A 26 6.37 2.90 5.91
CA ASN A 26 6.69 2.82 7.34
C ASN A 26 5.47 2.37 8.16
N LEU A 27 4.30 2.97 7.90
CA LEU A 27 3.06 2.62 8.60
C LEU A 27 2.61 1.17 8.32
N TYR A 28 2.82 0.67 7.10
CA TYR A 28 2.54 -0.73 6.77
C TYR A 28 3.46 -1.68 7.54
N ALA A 29 4.74 -1.36 7.64
CA ALA A 29 5.69 -2.16 8.42
C ALA A 29 5.36 -2.17 9.92
N GLU A 30 4.90 -1.04 10.45
CA GLU A 30 4.45 -0.93 11.84
C GLU A 30 3.18 -1.76 12.12
N ARG A 31 2.17 -1.67 11.24
CA ARG A 31 0.90 -2.41 11.42
C ARG A 31 1.01 -3.90 11.14
N TYR A 32 1.83 -4.29 10.16
CA TYR A 32 1.96 -5.67 9.69
C TYR A 32 3.42 -6.15 9.69
N PRO A 33 4.07 -6.24 10.86
CA PRO A 33 5.49 -6.60 10.94
C PRO A 33 5.78 -8.01 10.42
N ASN A 34 4.81 -8.91 10.50
CA ASN A 34 4.95 -10.32 10.08
C ASN A 34 4.62 -10.56 8.60
N ARG A 35 4.26 -9.52 7.84
CA ARG A 35 3.92 -9.64 6.41
C ARG A 35 5.10 -9.26 5.52
N THR A 36 4.98 -9.58 4.23
CA THR A 36 5.95 -9.11 3.23
C THR A 36 5.85 -7.60 3.11
N GLN A 37 7.00 -6.92 3.17
CA GLN A 37 7.03 -5.46 3.20
C GLN A 37 6.97 -4.85 1.80
N PRO A 38 5.94 -4.05 1.48
CA PRO A 38 5.82 -3.38 0.19
C PRO A 38 6.90 -2.34 -0.04
N SER A 39 7.34 -2.25 -1.29
CA SER A 39 8.17 -1.14 -1.73
C SER A 39 7.34 0.13 -1.89
N ARG A 40 7.96 1.30 -1.79
CA ARG A 40 7.32 2.60 -2.10
C ARG A 40 6.68 2.62 -3.50
N ARG A 41 7.28 1.91 -4.47
CA ARG A 41 6.77 1.78 -5.83
C ARG A 41 5.47 0.95 -5.88
N THR A 42 5.36 -0.07 -5.04
CA THR A 42 4.19 -0.95 -4.95
C THR A 42 2.91 -0.15 -4.66
N PHE A 43 2.94 0.75 -3.68
CA PHE A 43 1.80 1.62 -3.36
C PHE A 43 1.34 2.47 -4.54
N LYS A 44 2.28 3.06 -5.28
CA LYS A 44 1.97 3.90 -6.46
C LYS A 44 1.32 3.08 -7.57
N ILE A 45 1.85 1.88 -7.83
CA ILE A 45 1.32 0.99 -8.86
C ILE A 45 -0.10 0.55 -8.52
N LEU A 46 -0.33 0.08 -7.29
CA LEU A 46 -1.67 -0.36 -6.86
C LEU A 46 -2.71 0.76 -6.96
N PHE A 47 -2.33 2.00 -6.64
CA PHE A 47 -3.22 3.14 -6.79
C PHE A 47 -3.58 3.45 -8.25
N ILE A 48 -2.62 3.38 -9.17
CA ILE A 48 -2.88 3.58 -10.61
C ILE A 48 -3.86 2.51 -11.13
N PHE A 49 -3.72 1.26 -10.72
CA PHE A 49 -4.65 0.20 -11.12
C PHE A 49 -6.08 0.48 -10.68
N ILE A 50 -6.28 1.08 -9.51
CA ILE A 50 -7.61 1.51 -9.07
C ILE A 50 -8.11 2.70 -9.88
N ASP A 51 -7.31 3.75 -10.04
CA ASP A 51 -7.72 4.96 -10.78
C ASP A 51 -8.17 4.65 -12.22
N VAL A 52 -7.56 3.64 -12.85
CA VAL A 52 -7.96 3.16 -14.19
C VAL A 52 -9.22 2.27 -14.17
N SER A 53 -9.58 1.72 -13.00
CA SER A 53 -10.75 0.84 -12.82
C SER A 53 -12.02 1.56 -12.35
N VAL A 54 -11.95 2.84 -11.99
CA VAL A 54 -13.09 3.68 -11.53
C VAL A 54 -13.38 4.77 -12.55
#